data_AF-A0A6B3NI87-F1
#
_entry.id   AF-A0A6B3NI87-F1
#
_cell.length_a   1.000
_cell.length_b   1.000
_cell.length_c   1.000
_cell.angle_alpha   90.00
_cell.angle_beta   90.00
_cell.angle_gamma   90.00
#
_symmetry.space_group_name_H-M   'P 1'
#
loop_
_entity.id
_entity.type
_entity.pdbx_description
1 polymer ?
#
loop_
_entity_poly.entity_id
_entity_poly.type
_entity_poly.pdbx_seq_one_letter_code
_entity_poly.pdbx_strand_id
1 'polypeptide(L)'
;MATLSPDQRNYYYLIEAERAGIHKPILAAIHEVHSSPALADNETGLGISPANRVSLNQVNTFIEQVQYGANVIRAFTDSLIAQGWEGSDLWDAQQGHYTEKFLERLASGYVPTTSEP
;
A
#
# COMPACT_ATOMS: atom_id res chain seq x y z
N MET A 1 4.41 -17.64 -13.73
CA MET A 1 3.21 -16.80 -13.90
C MET A 1 3.46 -15.88 -15.08
N ALA A 2 2.46 -15.59 -15.92
CA ALA A 2 2.65 -14.66 -17.02
C ALA A 2 2.95 -13.26 -16.47
N THR A 3 4.10 -12.70 -16.85
CA THR A 3 4.47 -11.34 -16.45
C THR A 3 3.54 -10.36 -17.12
N LEU A 4 2.75 -9.63 -16.34
CA LEU A 4 1.87 -8.58 -16.86
C LEU A 4 2.71 -7.50 -17.55
N SER A 5 2.19 -6.93 -18.65
CA SER A 5 2.80 -5.76 -19.28
C SER A 5 2.68 -4.52 -18.38
N PRO A 6 3.51 -3.47 -18.61
CA PRO A 6 3.37 -2.21 -17.89
C PRO A 6 1.95 -1.63 -17.96
N ASP A 7 1.28 -1.72 -19.11
CA ASP A 7 -0.09 -1.22 -19.30
C ASP A 7 -1.11 -2.03 -18.49
N GLN A 8 -0.96 -3.35 -18.45
CA GLN A 8 -1.80 -4.22 -17.63
C GLN A 8 -1.63 -3.92 -16.15
N ARG A 9 -0.40 -3.70 -15.68
CA ARG A 9 -0.14 -3.30 -14.28
C ARG A 9 -0.78 -1.94 -13.97
N ASN A 10 -0.60 -0.96 -14.85
CA ASN A 10 -1.17 0.38 -14.70
C ASN A 10 -2.72 0.35 -14.63
N TYR A 11 -3.36 -0.51 -15.42
CA TYR A 11 -4.81 -0.71 -15.39
C TYR A 11 -5.30 -1.15 -13.99
N TYR A 12 -4.65 -2.14 -13.38
CA TYR A 12 -5.00 -2.59 -12.03
C TYR A 12 -4.72 -1.53 -10.96
N TYR A 13 -3.60 -0.80 -11.06
CA TYR A 13 -3.35 0.30 -10.13
C TYR A 13 -4.44 1.37 -10.19
N LEU A 14 -4.95 1.70 -11.39
CA LEU A 14 -6.01 2.69 -11.55
C LEU A 14 -7.30 2.24 -10.88
N ILE A 15 -7.75 1.02 -11.15
CA ILE A 15 -9.01 0.49 -10.63
C ILE A 15 -8.98 0.36 -9.11
N GLU A 16 -7.90 -0.17 -8.55
CA GLU A 16 -7.80 -0.36 -7.11
C GLU A 16 -7.61 0.96 -6.36
N ALA A 17 -6.91 1.92 -6.95
CA ALA A 17 -6.79 3.27 -6.41
C ALA A 17 -8.15 3.98 -6.37
N GLU A 18 -8.94 3.90 -7.44
CA GLU A 18 -10.28 4.45 -7.50
C GLU A 18 -11.22 3.78 -6.48
N ARG A 19 -11.22 2.44 -6.42
CA ARG A 19 -12.05 1.69 -5.47
C ARG A 19 -11.74 2.04 -4.03
N ALA A 20 -10.45 2.15 -3.68
CA ALA A 20 -10.03 2.41 -2.31
C ALA A 20 -9.99 3.91 -1.97
N GLY A 21 -10.15 4.81 -2.94
CA GLY A 21 -10.04 6.26 -2.71
C GLY A 21 -8.63 6.71 -2.33
N ILE A 22 -7.60 6.10 -2.94
CA ILE A 22 -6.18 6.41 -2.69
C ILE A 22 -5.47 6.82 -3.98
N HIS A 23 -4.29 7.45 -3.90
CA HIS A 23 -3.56 7.83 -5.11
C HIS A 23 -2.86 6.63 -5.75
N LYS A 24 -3.10 6.41 -7.05
CA LYS A 24 -2.43 5.37 -7.87
C LYS A 24 -0.91 5.24 -7.66
N PRO A 25 -0.12 6.33 -7.60
CA PRO A 25 1.34 6.22 -7.49
C PRO A 25 1.82 5.46 -6.25
N ILE A 26 1.06 5.47 -5.15
CA ILE A 26 1.45 4.74 -3.95
C ILE A 26 1.44 3.22 -4.17
N LEU A 27 0.49 2.71 -4.97
CA LEU A 27 0.40 1.29 -5.30
C LEU A 27 1.52 0.85 -6.24
N ALA A 28 1.88 1.69 -7.21
CA ALA A 28 3.00 1.43 -8.11
C ALA A 28 4.33 1.43 -7.35
N ALA A 29 4.54 2.39 -6.44
CA ALA A 29 5.69 2.42 -5.57
C ALA A 29 5.74 1.18 -4.68
N ILE A 30 4.63 0.81 -4.04
CA ILE A 30 4.57 -0.37 -3.18
C ILE A 30 4.95 -1.64 -3.94
N HIS A 31 4.44 -1.82 -5.15
CA HIS A 31 4.79 -2.98 -5.96
C HIS A 31 6.29 -3.02 -6.33
N GLU A 32 6.90 -1.89 -6.70
CA GLU A 32 8.32 -1.83 -7.10
C GLU A 32 9.25 -2.33 -5.99
N VAL A 33 8.89 -2.07 -4.74
CA VAL A 33 9.67 -2.47 -3.55
C VAL A 33 9.06 -3.69 -2.82
N HIS A 34 7.96 -4.27 -3.28
CA HIS A 34 7.38 -5.48 -2.65
C HIS A 34 8.35 -6.67 -2.66
N SER A 35 9.30 -6.70 -3.60
CA SER A 35 10.36 -7.73 -3.66
C SER A 35 11.73 -7.24 -3.16
N SER A 36 11.82 -6.08 -2.50
CA SER A 36 13.10 -5.48 -2.09
C SER A 36 12.97 -4.43 -0.97
N PRO A 37 13.79 -4.49 0.10
CA PRO A 37 14.96 -5.36 0.24
C PRO A 37 14.60 -6.78 0.69
N ALA A 38 15.51 -7.73 0.40
CA ALA A 38 15.50 -9.01 1.07
C ALA A 38 15.91 -8.81 2.55
N LEU A 39 15.04 -9.22 3.46
CA LEU A 39 15.27 -9.21 4.90
C LEU A 39 16.06 -10.47 5.31
N ALA A 40 16.63 -10.45 6.52
CA ALA A 40 17.53 -11.49 7.02
C ALA A 40 16.91 -12.91 7.04
N ASP A 41 15.59 -13.00 7.06
CA ASP A 41 14.84 -14.25 7.19
C ASP A 41 14.29 -14.79 5.84
N ASN A 42 14.88 -14.37 4.70
CA ASN A 42 14.35 -14.60 3.34
C ASN A 42 12.98 -13.95 3.07
N GLU A 43 12.52 -13.07 3.95
CA GLU A 43 11.36 -12.22 3.67
C GLU A 43 11.75 -11.12 2.67
N THR A 44 10.80 -10.65 1.85
CA THR A 44 11.00 -9.51 0.95
C THR A 44 10.14 -8.34 1.42
N GLY A 45 10.74 -7.16 1.47
CA GLY A 45 10.20 -6.06 2.26
C GLY A 45 9.68 -4.88 1.45
N LEU A 46 8.38 -4.61 1.57
CA LEU A 46 7.91 -3.31 2.07
C LEU A 46 7.17 -3.41 3.41
N GLY A 47 7.16 -4.58 4.05
CA GLY A 47 6.45 -4.78 5.31
C GLY A 47 4.92 -4.81 5.20
N ILE A 48 4.33 -4.67 4.00
CA ILE A 48 2.91 -4.99 3.75
C ILE A 48 2.79 -6.47 3.38
N SER A 49 3.47 -7.33 4.14
CA SER A 49 3.10 -8.73 4.22
C SER A 49 1.93 -8.81 5.21
N PRO A 50 0.87 -9.58 4.94
CA PRO A 50 -0.11 -9.94 5.95
C PRO A 50 0.55 -10.86 6.98
N ALA A 51 1.53 -10.36 7.74
CA ALA A 51 2.28 -11.13 8.71
C ALA A 51 1.29 -11.82 9.65
N ASN A 52 1.14 -13.13 9.47
CA ASN A 52 0.24 -14.01 10.20
C ASN A 52 -1.27 -13.66 10.11
N ARG A 53 -1.73 -12.93 9.09
CA ARG A 53 -3.17 -12.59 8.92
C ARG A 53 -3.85 -13.26 7.75
N VAL A 54 -3.12 -13.42 6.65
CA VAL A 54 -3.61 -14.00 5.40
C VAL A 54 -2.49 -14.90 4.89
N SER A 55 -2.83 -16.11 4.42
CA SER A 55 -1.81 -17.00 3.87
C SER A 55 -1.18 -16.36 2.62
N LEU A 56 0.13 -16.52 2.43
CA LEU A 56 0.83 -16.02 1.23
C LEU A 56 0.15 -16.47 -0.08
N ASN A 57 -0.48 -17.64 -0.08
CA ASN A 57 -1.22 -18.18 -1.21
C ASN A 57 -2.45 -17.33 -1.63
N GLN A 58 -3.02 -16.53 -0.73
CA GLN A 58 -4.19 -15.68 -1.01
C GLN A 58 -3.80 -14.30 -1.59
N VAL A 59 -2.50 -13.96 -1.59
CA VAL A 59 -1.95 -12.72 -2.18
C VAL A 59 -0.79 -13.03 -3.13
N ASN A 60 -0.84 -14.18 -3.80
CA ASN A 60 0.27 -14.66 -4.62
C ASN A 60 0.21 -14.16 -6.07
N THR A 61 -0.89 -13.51 -6.47
CA THR A 61 -1.00 -12.85 -7.77
C THR A 61 -0.81 -11.34 -7.64
N PHE A 62 -0.30 -10.72 -8.70
CA PHE A 62 -0.16 -9.27 -8.78
C PHE A 62 -1.47 -8.54 -8.44
N ILE A 63 -2.61 -9.03 -8.93
CA ILE A 63 -3.92 -8.42 -8.72
C ILE A 63 -4.28 -8.45 -7.22
N GLU A 64 -4.13 -9.60 -6.58
CA GLU A 64 -4.41 -9.75 -5.14
C GLU A 64 -3.48 -8.87 -4.29
N GLN A 65 -2.20 -8.73 -4.69
CA GLN A 65 -1.24 -7.87 -4.00
C GLN A 65 -1.62 -6.39 -4.11
N VAL A 66 -2.03 -5.93 -5.29
CA VAL A 66 -2.46 -4.54 -5.49
C VAL A 66 -3.74 -4.26 -4.70
N GLN A 67 -4.72 -5.17 -4.73
CA GLN A 67 -5.95 -5.04 -3.98
C GLN A 67 -5.70 -5.01 -2.47
N TYR A 68 -4.83 -5.91 -1.96
CA TYR A 68 -4.44 -5.94 -0.55
C TYR A 68 -3.72 -4.66 -0.13
N GLY A 69 -2.72 -4.22 -0.92
CA GLY A 69 -2.01 -2.97 -0.68
C GLY A 69 -2.96 -1.76 -0.65
N ALA A 70 -3.95 -1.72 -1.54
CA ALA A 70 -4.95 -0.66 -1.57
C ALA A 70 -5.80 -0.62 -0.30
N ASN A 71 -6.25 -1.78 0.18
CA ASN A 71 -7.00 -1.87 1.44
C ASN A 71 -6.15 -1.44 2.64
N VAL A 72 -4.89 -1.88 2.71
CA VAL A 72 -3.98 -1.50 3.80
C VAL A 72 -3.75 0.00 3.85
N ILE A 73 -3.46 0.63 2.71
CA ILE A 73 -3.27 2.09 2.65
C ILE A 73 -4.55 2.83 3.02
N ARG A 74 -5.72 2.31 2.60
CA ARG A 74 -7.02 2.89 2.98
C ARG A 74 -7.26 2.82 4.48
N ALA A 75 -7.10 1.64 5.09
CA ALA A 75 -7.24 1.46 6.54
C ALA A 75 -6.24 2.34 7.32
N PHE A 76 -4.99 2.41 6.85
CA PHE A 76 -3.99 3.29 7.42
C PHE A 76 -4.41 4.76 7.37
N THR A 77 -4.82 5.26 6.21
CA THR A 77 -5.27 6.66 6.08
C THR A 77 -6.52 6.96 6.91
N ASP A 78 -7.47 6.03 6.99
CA ASP A 78 -8.63 6.16 7.90
C ASP A 78 -8.19 6.26 9.36
N SER A 79 -7.22 5.45 9.79
CA SER A 79 -6.70 5.52 11.15
C SER A 79 -6.04 6.87 11.46
N LEU A 80 -5.35 7.48 10.49
CA LEU A 80 -4.71 8.79 10.64
C LEU A 80 -5.77 9.90 10.73
N ILE A 81 -6.80 9.85 9.88
CA ILE A 81 -7.92 10.78 9.91
C ILE A 81 -8.65 10.69 11.25
N ALA A 82 -8.86 9.48 11.78
CA ALA A 82 -9.44 9.27 13.11
C ALA A 82 -8.57 9.83 14.25
N GLN A 83 -7.25 9.94 14.04
CA GLN A 83 -6.30 10.61 14.94
C GLN A 83 -6.25 12.13 14.74
N GLY A 84 -7.10 12.69 13.89
CA GLY A 84 -7.21 14.14 13.64
C GLY A 84 -6.29 14.66 12.53
N TRP A 85 -5.75 13.79 11.67
CA TRP A 85 -4.99 14.25 10.50
C TRP A 85 -5.91 14.89 9.47
N GLU A 86 -5.45 16.00 8.91
CA GLU A 86 -6.15 16.70 7.84
C GLU A 86 -5.64 16.28 6.46
N GLY A 87 -6.36 16.62 5.39
CA GLY A 87 -5.95 16.31 4.02
C GLY A 87 -4.56 16.88 3.68
N SER A 88 -4.23 18.07 4.20
CA SER A 88 -2.91 18.70 4.05
C SER A 88 -1.79 18.01 4.84
N ASP A 89 -2.13 17.17 5.82
CA ASP A 89 -1.13 16.31 6.47
C ASP A 89 -0.78 15.09 5.63
N LEU A 90 -1.68 14.68 4.73
CA LEU A 90 -1.50 13.51 3.87
C LEU A 90 -0.88 13.89 2.53
N TRP A 91 -1.36 14.97 1.91
CA TRP A 91 -1.02 15.35 0.54
C TRP A 91 -0.67 16.83 0.42
N ASP A 92 0.49 17.11 -0.16
CA ASP A 92 0.87 18.46 -0.58
C ASP A 92 0.28 18.75 -1.96
N ALA A 93 -0.79 19.55 -1.99
CA ALA A 93 -1.46 19.93 -3.24
C ALA A 93 -0.64 20.88 -4.11
N GLN A 94 0.32 21.63 -3.55
CA GLN A 94 1.18 22.53 -4.31
C GLN A 94 2.31 21.77 -5.02
N GLN A 95 2.90 20.81 -4.32
CA GLN A 95 4.02 20.02 -4.85
C GLN A 95 3.56 18.73 -5.56
N GLY A 96 2.31 18.31 -5.36
CA GLY A 96 1.73 17.15 -6.03
C GLY A 96 2.30 15.81 -5.54
N HIS A 97 2.63 15.71 -4.25
CA HIS A 97 3.12 14.48 -3.64
C HIS A 97 2.67 14.33 -2.18
N TYR A 98 2.86 13.13 -1.63
CA TYR A 98 2.63 12.88 -0.21
C TYR A 98 3.57 13.72 0.66
N THR A 99 3.06 14.23 1.78
CA THR A 99 3.90 15.00 2.70
C THR A 99 4.96 14.11 3.33
N GLU A 100 6.06 14.72 3.78
CA GLU A 100 7.10 14.03 4.55
C GLU A 100 6.51 13.39 5.81
N LYS A 101 5.64 14.12 6.53
CA LYS A 101 4.91 13.64 7.71
C LYS A 101 4.16 12.33 7.45
N PHE A 102 3.45 12.23 6.32
CA PHE A 102 2.75 10.99 5.95
C PHE A 102 3.73 9.85 5.63
N LEU A 103 4.79 10.14 4.86
CA LEU A 103 5.80 9.14 4.49
C LEU A 103 6.54 8.59 5.71
N GLU A 104 6.92 9.46 6.65
CA GLU A 104 7.52 9.06 7.92
C GLU A 104 6.58 8.17 8.73
N ARG A 105 5.29 8.53 8.79
CA ARG A 105 4.30 7.73 9.51
C ARG A 105 4.08 6.37 8.86
N LEU A 106 4.04 6.32 7.53
CA LEU A 106 3.95 5.06 6.76
C LEU A 106 5.20 4.20 6.99
N ALA A 107 6.39 4.80 6.96
CA ALA A 107 7.67 4.14 7.20
C ALA A 107 7.82 3.63 8.64
N SER A 108 7.18 4.27 9.62
CA SER A 108 7.14 3.79 11.01
C SER A 108 6.39 2.45 11.17
N GLY A 109 5.71 2.01 10.11
CA GLY A 109 4.92 0.79 10.08
C GLY A 109 3.49 1.02 10.57
N TYR A 110 2.58 0.22 10.02
CA TYR A 110 1.19 0.15 10.45
C TYR A 110 0.82 -1.31 10.69
N VAL A 111 0.32 -1.60 11.88
CA VAL A 111 -0.29 -2.88 12.22
C VAL A 111 -1.79 -2.59 12.37
N PRO A 112 -2.63 -2.92 11.38
CA PRO A 112 -4.08 -2.74 11.50
C PRO A 112 -4.57 -3.49 12.74
N THR A 113 -5.66 -3.13 13.39
CA THR A 113 -6.23 -4.00 14.44
C THR A 113 -6.93 -5.20 13.80
N THR A 114 -7.15 -6.31 14.52
CA THR A 114 -7.86 -7.50 13.98
C THR A 114 -9.33 -7.22 13.60
N SER A 115 -9.81 -6.00 13.87
CA SER A 115 -11.17 -5.53 13.63
C SER A 115 -11.33 -4.71 12.36
N GLU A 116 -10.23 -4.38 11.67
CA GLU A 116 -10.24 -3.54 10.46
C GLU A 116 -10.25 -4.44 9.21
N PRO A 117 -11.14 -4.16 8.24
CA PRO A 117 -11.37 -5.01 7.06
C PRO A 117 -10.21 -5.06 6.07
#